data_AF-A0A9D6EL89-F1
#
_entry.id   AF-A0A9D6EL89-F1
#
_cell.length_a   1.000
_cell.length_b   1.000
_cell.length_c   1.000
_cell.angle_alpha   90.00
_cell.angle_beta   90.00
_cell.angle_gamma   90.00
#
_symmetry.space_group_name_H-M   'P 1'
#
loop_
_entity.id
_entity.type
_entity.pdbx_description
1 polymer ?
#
loop_
_entity_poly.entity_id
_entity_poly.type
_entity_poly.pdbx_seq_one_letter_code
_entity_poly.pdbx_strand_id
1 'polypeptide(L)'
;MRGVDGLWAYEIDTRDTIERSKKEIRDKIQWFLKFADITTKADDFVESATMNPAFEESAMFENMVDLMLKDEYDVYVFDTAPTANARRLLGMSKVYSLWVDKMLKSREEARTLREMLSFTKKKEEDPLLEYLLQFRARMAQARQRLTDAERTAFFFVTLPEALPIAVITRFIGWFHDFGIPVGGVV
;
A
#
# COMPACT_ATOMS: atom_id res chain seq x y z
N MET A 1 -9.12 6.02 -30.96
CA MET A 1 -10.52 5.56 -30.80
C MET A 1 -11.30 6.69 -30.16
N ARG A 2 -12.52 7.01 -30.63
CA ARG A 2 -13.42 7.92 -29.89
C ARG A 2 -13.95 7.12 -28.69
N GLY A 3 -13.68 7.60 -27.48
CA GLY A 3 -14.15 7.00 -26.24
C GLY A 3 -15.68 7.07 -26.11
N VAL A 4 -16.21 6.41 -25.08
CA VAL A 4 -17.62 6.52 -24.68
C VAL A 4 -17.72 7.64 -23.64
N ASP A 5 -18.72 8.51 -23.77
CA ASP A 5 -18.96 9.58 -22.79
C ASP A 5 -19.23 8.97 -21.40
N GLY A 6 -18.62 9.55 -20.36
CA GLY A 6 -18.75 9.03 -18.99
C GLY A 6 -17.87 7.81 -18.68
N LEU A 7 -17.02 7.37 -19.61
CA LEU A 7 -16.07 6.28 -19.39
C LEU A 7 -14.63 6.75 -19.61
N TRP A 8 -13.82 6.59 -18.58
CA TRP A 8 -12.38 6.86 -18.63
C TRP A 8 -11.63 5.56 -18.39
N ALA A 9 -10.59 5.35 -19.20
CA ALA A 9 -9.66 4.25 -19.02
C ALA A 9 -8.30 4.83 -18.65
N TYR A 10 -7.72 4.32 -17.57
CA TYR A 10 -6.38 4.64 -17.14
C TYR A 10 -5.61 3.34 -16.99
N GLU A 11 -4.62 3.15 -17.87
CA GLU A 11 -3.70 2.05 -17.74
C GLU A 11 -2.58 2.46 -16.79
N ILE A 12 -2.45 1.75 -15.66
CA ILE A 12 -1.29 1.86 -14.79
C ILE A 12 -0.16 1.03 -15.41
N ASP A 13 0.22 1.37 -16.64
CA ASP A 13 1.41 0.83 -17.29
C ASP A 13 2.27 2.00 -17.75
N THR A 14 3.45 2.07 -17.18
CA THR A 14 4.62 2.69 -17.79
C THR A 14 5.78 2.36 -16.88
N ARG A 15 6.87 1.81 -17.45
CA ARG A 15 8.20 1.83 -16.82
C ARG A 15 8.45 3.15 -16.10
N ASP A 16 8.00 4.27 -16.67
CA ASP A 16 8.14 5.61 -16.10
C ASP A 16 7.36 5.84 -14.80
N THR A 17 6.15 5.28 -14.63
CA THR A 17 5.41 5.35 -13.35
C THR A 17 6.11 4.52 -12.28
N ILE A 18 6.58 3.33 -12.66
CA ILE A 18 7.35 2.46 -11.76
C ILE A 18 8.68 3.13 -11.39
N GLU A 19 9.41 3.69 -12.35
CA GLU A 19 10.66 4.43 -12.12
C GLU A 19 10.42 5.68 -11.26
N ARG A 20 9.30 6.40 -11.48
CA ARG A 20 8.93 7.53 -10.63
C ARG A 20 8.61 7.11 -9.20
N SER A 21 7.81 6.06 -9.01
CA SER A 21 7.54 5.49 -7.68
C SER A 21 8.83 4.96 -7.03
N LYS A 22 9.70 4.27 -7.78
CA LYS A 22 11.01 3.80 -7.30
C LYS A 22 11.88 4.98 -6.87
N LYS A 23 11.91 6.06 -7.64
CA LYS A 23 12.64 7.28 -7.30
C LYS A 23 12.06 7.98 -6.08
N GLU A 24 10.75 8.23 -6.04
CA GLU A 24 10.07 8.85 -4.90
C GLU A 24 10.29 8.04 -3.62
N ILE A 25 10.24 6.71 -3.71
CA ILE A 25 10.46 5.84 -2.56
C ILE A 25 11.94 5.73 -2.21
N ARG A 26 12.86 5.70 -3.18
CA ARG A 26 14.31 5.81 -2.93
C ARG A 26 14.63 7.09 -2.18
N ASP A 27 14.10 8.21 -2.64
CA ASP A 27 14.28 9.52 -2.00
C ASP A 27 13.69 9.49 -0.58
N LYS A 28 12.50 8.92 -0.39
CA LYS A 28 11.89 8.71 0.94
C LYS A 28 12.72 7.79 1.84
N ILE A 29 13.28 6.70 1.34
CA ILE A 29 14.10 5.75 2.12
C ILE A 29 15.45 6.38 2.46
N GLN A 30 16.13 7.04 1.51
CA GLN A 30 17.38 7.75 1.78
C GLN A 30 17.15 8.87 2.80
N TRP A 31 16.07 9.62 2.65
CA TRP A 31 15.64 10.61 3.62
C TRP A 31 15.35 9.96 4.99
N PHE A 32 14.61 8.85 5.02
CA PHE A 32 14.33 8.09 6.23
C PHE A 32 15.62 7.64 6.94
N LEU A 33 16.56 7.03 6.20
CA LEU A 33 17.82 6.52 6.75
C LEU A 33 18.69 7.65 7.28
N LYS A 34 18.71 8.80 6.59
CA LYS A 34 19.37 10.02 7.06
C LYS A 34 18.78 10.53 8.38
N PHE A 35 17.45 10.53 8.51
CA PHE A 35 16.76 10.94 9.75
C PHE A 35 16.80 9.88 10.86
N ALA A 36 17.06 8.62 10.52
CA ALA A 36 17.23 7.53 11.47
C ALA A 36 18.69 7.36 11.95
N ASP A 37 19.61 8.19 11.44
CA ASP A 37 21.05 8.12 11.75
C ASP A 37 21.67 6.74 11.42
N ILE A 38 21.09 6.05 10.42
CA ILE A 38 21.54 4.74 9.95
C ILE A 38 22.53 4.98 8.80
N THR A 39 23.82 4.77 9.07
CA THR A 39 24.94 5.06 8.14
C THR A 39 25.32 3.90 7.22
N THR A 40 24.71 2.73 7.38
CA THR A 40 24.99 1.56 6.54
C THR A 40 24.42 1.71 5.13
N LYS A 41 25.18 1.21 4.13
CA LYS A 41 24.91 1.13 2.68
C LYS A 41 23.44 1.33 2.26
N ALA A 42 22.98 2.57 2.35
CA ALA A 42 21.60 2.94 2.11
C ALA A 42 21.20 2.63 0.67
N ASP A 43 22.14 2.84 -0.26
CA ASP A 43 21.92 2.58 -1.68
C ASP A 43 21.73 1.08 -1.99
N ASP A 44 22.59 0.19 -1.47
CA ASP A 44 22.43 -1.27 -1.66
C ASP A 44 21.09 -1.77 -1.07
N PHE A 45 20.66 -1.22 0.07
CA PHE A 45 19.38 -1.57 0.69
C PHE A 45 18.18 -1.05 -0.12
N VAL A 46 18.25 0.19 -0.61
CA VAL A 46 17.22 0.79 -1.45
C VAL A 46 17.11 0.05 -2.78
N GLU A 47 18.23 -0.27 -3.42
CA GLU A 47 18.27 -1.00 -4.68
C GLU A 47 17.68 -2.40 -4.52
N SER A 48 18.07 -3.12 -3.47
CA SER A 48 17.50 -4.43 -3.15
C SER A 48 15.99 -4.37 -2.84
N ALA A 49 15.54 -3.35 -2.11
CA ALA A 49 14.13 -3.18 -1.78
C ALA A 49 13.27 -2.82 -3.01
N THR A 50 13.78 -1.96 -3.89
CA THR A 50 13.06 -1.48 -5.08
C THR A 50 13.03 -2.48 -6.24
N MET A 51 13.97 -3.42 -6.31
CA MET A 51 13.97 -4.53 -7.27
C MET A 51 13.09 -5.72 -6.85
N ASN A 52 12.52 -5.70 -5.64
CA ASN A 52 11.67 -6.78 -5.14
C ASN A 52 10.28 -6.75 -5.81
N PRO A 53 9.78 -7.83 -6.41
CA PRO A 53 8.41 -7.87 -6.96
C PRO A 53 7.32 -7.48 -5.96
N ALA A 54 7.50 -7.77 -4.67
CA ALA A 54 6.58 -7.36 -3.62
C ALA A 54 6.49 -5.82 -3.44
N PHE A 55 7.55 -5.10 -3.82
CA PHE A 55 7.60 -3.66 -3.78
C PHE A 55 6.79 -3.04 -4.94
N GLU A 56 6.95 -3.56 -6.15
CA GLU A 56 6.15 -3.14 -7.31
C GLU A 56 4.65 -3.39 -7.07
N GLU A 57 4.30 -4.54 -6.50
CA GLU A 57 2.93 -4.86 -6.07
C GLU A 57 2.39 -3.85 -5.03
N SER A 58 3.23 -3.39 -4.10
CA SER A 58 2.84 -2.44 -3.06
C SER A 58 2.66 -1.01 -3.60
N ALA A 59 3.49 -0.59 -4.55
CA ALA A 59 3.36 0.70 -5.21
C ALA A 59 2.08 0.77 -6.08
N MET A 60 1.74 -0.32 -6.78
CA MET A 60 0.47 -0.41 -7.51
C MET A 60 -0.74 -0.30 -6.57
N PHE A 61 -0.68 -0.93 -5.40
CA PHE A 61 -1.73 -0.78 -4.37
C PHE A 61 -1.87 0.65 -3.88
N GLU A 62 -0.75 1.32 -3.60
CA GLU A 62 -0.75 2.71 -3.15
C GLU A 62 -1.42 3.62 -4.18
N ASN A 63 -1.09 3.46 -5.47
CA ASN A 63 -1.73 4.20 -6.55
C ASN A 63 -3.23 3.90 -6.65
N MET A 64 -3.64 2.63 -6.49
CA MET A 64 -5.05 2.23 -6.46
C MET A 64 -5.79 2.93 -5.31
N VAL A 65 -5.21 2.91 -4.11
CA VAL A 65 -5.77 3.58 -2.93
C VAL A 65 -5.90 5.08 -3.16
N ASP A 66 -4.86 5.73 -3.70
CA ASP A 66 -4.89 7.16 -3.97
C ASP A 66 -5.98 7.51 -5.00
N LEU A 67 -6.19 6.67 -6.02
CA LEU A 67 -7.30 6.84 -6.98
C LEU A 67 -8.67 6.67 -6.32
N MET A 68 -8.84 5.65 -5.47
CA MET A 68 -10.08 5.41 -4.73
C MET A 68 -10.42 6.55 -3.77
N LEU A 69 -9.42 7.20 -3.19
CA LEU A 69 -9.60 8.28 -2.21
C LEU A 69 -9.85 9.65 -2.86
N LYS A 70 -9.60 9.81 -4.16
CA LYS A 70 -9.88 11.05 -4.88
C LYS A 70 -11.38 11.31 -5.07
N ASP A 71 -12.21 10.26 -5.04
CA ASP A 71 -13.68 10.33 -5.22
C ASP A 71 -14.10 11.21 -6.43
N GLU A 72 -13.33 11.13 -7.53
CA GLU A 72 -13.56 11.85 -8.80
C GLU A 72 -14.62 11.19 -9.69
N TYR A 73 -14.87 9.90 -9.49
CA TYR A 73 -15.81 9.09 -10.29
C TYR A 73 -16.82 8.38 -9.38
N ASP A 74 -18.02 8.12 -9.92
CA ASP A 74 -19.06 7.38 -9.20
C ASP A 74 -18.69 5.91 -8.98
N VAL A 75 -17.99 5.30 -9.94
CA VAL A 75 -17.60 3.90 -9.92
C VAL A 75 -16.16 3.75 -10.44
N TYR A 76 -15.38 2.96 -9.72
CA TYR A 76 -14.03 2.55 -10.12
C TYR A 76 -14.02 1.06 -10.41
N VAL A 77 -13.52 0.69 -11.59
CA VAL A 77 -13.30 -0.71 -11.98
C VAL A 77 -11.81 -0.94 -12.11
N PHE A 78 -11.28 -1.84 -11.30
CA PHE A 78 -9.86 -2.20 -11.32
C PHE A 78 -9.70 -3.55 -12.01
N ASP A 79 -9.10 -3.54 -13.20
CA ASP A 79 -8.65 -4.75 -13.88
C ASP A 79 -7.31 -5.17 -13.27
N THR A 80 -7.35 -6.11 -12.33
CA THR A 80 -6.15 -6.64 -11.71
C THR A 80 -5.61 -7.77 -12.57
N ALA A 81 -4.32 -7.72 -12.92
CA ALA A 81 -3.59 -8.88 -13.41
C ALA A 81 -3.86 -10.11 -12.50
N PRO A 82 -3.56 -11.34 -12.96
CA PRO A 82 -3.54 -12.52 -12.08
C PRO A 82 -2.35 -12.41 -11.11
N THR A 83 -2.35 -11.36 -10.29
CA THR A 83 -1.25 -10.99 -9.43
C THR A 83 -1.18 -12.08 -8.40
N ALA A 84 -0.07 -12.80 -8.42
CA ALA A 84 0.25 -13.91 -7.55
C ALA A 84 0.41 -13.50 -6.08
N ASN A 85 -0.39 -12.55 -5.59
CA ASN A 85 -1.10 -12.63 -4.32
C ASN A 85 -2.00 -11.39 -4.14
N ALA A 86 -3.29 -11.45 -4.49
CA ALA A 86 -4.28 -10.56 -3.86
C ALA A 86 -4.19 -10.64 -2.30
N ARG A 87 -3.72 -11.78 -1.78
CA ARG A 87 -3.29 -11.97 -0.38
C ARG A 87 -2.16 -11.00 0.09
N ARG A 88 -1.21 -10.63 -0.77
CA ARG A 88 -0.11 -9.70 -0.44
C ARG A 88 -0.68 -8.30 -0.35
N LEU A 89 -1.48 -7.88 -1.33
CA LEU A 89 -2.17 -6.60 -1.31
C LEU A 89 -2.90 -6.32 0.02
N LEU A 90 -3.63 -7.33 0.51
CA LEU A 90 -4.51 -7.20 1.68
C LEU A 90 -3.82 -7.57 3.00
N GLY A 91 -3.00 -8.60 2.99
CA GLY A 91 -2.18 -9.02 4.13
C GLY A 91 -1.12 -7.98 4.48
N MET A 92 -0.59 -7.28 3.48
CA MET A 92 0.37 -6.19 3.69
C MET A 92 -0.28 -5.00 4.38
N SER A 93 -1.57 -4.68 4.18
CA SER A 93 -2.22 -3.58 4.93
C SER A 93 -2.18 -3.79 6.46
N LYS A 94 -2.43 -5.03 6.92
CA LYS A 94 -2.40 -5.40 8.35
C LYS A 94 -0.97 -5.48 8.88
N VAL A 95 -0.04 -6.06 8.11
CA VAL A 95 1.38 -6.13 8.48
C VAL A 95 2.02 -4.73 8.50
N TYR A 96 1.73 -3.89 7.50
CA TYR A 96 2.15 -2.49 7.46
C TYR A 96 1.59 -1.72 8.65
N SER A 97 0.32 -1.88 8.99
CA SER A 97 -0.26 -1.22 10.18
C SER A 97 0.50 -1.60 11.45
N LEU A 98 0.78 -2.88 11.68
CA LEU A 98 1.57 -3.34 12.84
C LEU A 98 3.01 -2.84 12.81
N TRP A 99 3.64 -2.81 11.64
CA TRP A 99 5.00 -2.32 11.47
C TRP A 99 5.09 -0.81 11.73
N VAL A 100 4.16 -0.02 11.17
CA VAL A 100 4.05 1.43 11.40
C VAL A 100 3.80 1.70 12.89
N ASP A 101 2.89 0.97 13.53
CA ASP A 101 2.62 1.11 14.97
C ASP A 101 3.89 0.86 15.81
N LYS A 102 4.70 -0.14 15.44
CA LYS A 102 5.98 -0.42 16.09
C LYS A 102 7.00 0.70 15.86
N MET A 103 7.08 1.24 14.65
CA MET A 103 7.98 2.35 14.32
C MET A 103 7.59 3.64 15.04
N LEU A 104 6.29 3.94 15.11
CA LEU A 104 5.75 5.06 15.87
C LEU A 104 6.12 4.94 17.35
N LYS A 105 5.91 3.77 17.95
CA LYS A 105 6.26 3.52 19.36
C LYS A 105 7.77 3.69 19.61
N SER A 106 8.60 3.12 18.75
CA SER A 106 10.06 3.25 18.86
C SER A 106 10.52 4.71 18.74
N ARG A 107 9.89 5.51 17.87
CA ARG A 107 10.17 6.94 17.73
C ARG A 107 9.73 7.76 18.94
N GLU A 108 8.57 7.46 19.52
CA GLU A 108 8.11 8.09 20.76
C GLU A 108 9.08 7.82 21.93
N GLU A 109 9.53 6.57 22.07
CA GLU A 109 10.54 6.14 23.06
C GLU A 109 11.89 6.86 22.84
N ALA A 110 12.35 6.98 21.59
CA ALA A 110 13.57 7.73 21.28
C ALA A 110 13.43 9.23 21.58
N ARG A 111 12.27 9.83 21.27
CA ARG A 111 12.00 11.26 21.55
C ARG A 111 12.00 11.54 23.05
N THR A 112 11.27 10.74 23.82
CA THR A 112 11.21 10.87 25.29
C THR A 112 12.57 10.70 25.95
N LEU A 113 13.39 9.74 25.49
CA LEU A 113 14.76 9.58 25.97
C LEU A 113 15.63 10.81 25.65
N ARG A 114 15.50 11.35 24.43
CA ARG A 114 16.22 12.57 24.02
C ARG A 114 15.78 13.79 24.80
N GLU A 115 14.49 13.95 25.08
CA GLU A 115 13.93 15.02 25.93
C GLU A 115 14.46 14.94 27.37
N MET A 116 14.60 13.73 27.94
CA MET A 116 15.17 13.54 29.27
C MET A 116 16.68 13.88 29.33
N LEU A 117 17.42 13.64 28.24
CA LEU A 117 18.87 13.86 28.17
C LEU A 117 19.25 15.28 27.71
N SER A 118 18.32 16.05 27.15
CA SER A 118 18.61 17.38 26.60
C SER A 118 18.34 18.50 27.60
N PHE A 119 19.33 19.37 27.81
CA PHE A 119 19.21 20.55 28.68
C PHE A 119 18.35 21.68 28.07
N THR A 120 17.96 21.57 26.79
CA THR A 120 17.20 22.60 26.08
C THR A 120 15.86 22.04 25.62
N LYS A 121 14.73 22.66 26.03
CA LYS A 121 13.36 22.26 25.64
C LYS A 121 12.97 22.70 24.22
N LYS A 122 13.88 22.60 23.24
CA LYS A 122 13.50 22.89 21.85
C LYS A 122 12.80 21.66 21.28
N LYS A 123 11.49 21.81 21.05
CA LYS A 123 10.68 20.84 20.32
C LYS A 123 11.09 20.94 18.85
N GLU A 124 11.88 19.99 18.37
CA GLU A 124 12.16 19.85 16.94
C GLU A 124 10.97 19.17 16.27
N GLU A 125 10.59 19.66 15.10
CA GLU A 125 9.65 18.93 14.23
C GLU A 125 10.31 17.61 13.82
N ASP A 126 9.55 16.51 13.92
CA ASP A 126 9.96 15.18 13.45
C ASP A 126 9.11 14.85 12.21
N PRO A 127 9.61 15.19 11.01
CA PRO A 127 8.83 14.97 9.80
C PRO A 127 8.67 13.48 9.51
N LEU A 128 9.48 12.60 10.10
CA LEU A 128 9.34 11.16 9.92
C LEU A 128 8.16 10.63 10.73
N LEU A 129 7.99 11.14 11.95
CA LEU A 129 6.79 10.88 12.75
C LEU A 129 5.54 11.33 11.99
N GLU A 130 5.55 12.54 11.40
CA GLU A 130 4.44 13.05 10.62
C GLU A 130 4.12 12.15 9.41
N TYR A 131 5.14 11.73 8.66
CA TYR A 131 4.99 10.81 7.54
C TYR A 131 4.36 9.46 7.97
N LEU A 132 4.86 8.86 9.06
CA LEU A 132 4.34 7.59 9.56
C LEU A 132 2.87 7.70 9.99
N LEU A 133 2.47 8.83 10.60
CA LEU A 133 1.09 9.09 10.99
C LEU A 133 0.18 9.25 9.77
N GLN A 134 0.60 10.01 8.76
CA GLN A 134 -0.14 10.16 7.50
C GLN A 134 -0.31 8.83 6.77
N PHE A 135 0.77 8.04 6.67
CA PHE A 135 0.74 6.74 6.05
C PHE A 135 -0.22 5.77 6.77
N ARG A 136 -0.19 5.76 8.11
CA ARG A 136 -1.13 4.98 8.93
C ARG A 136 -2.58 5.36 8.66
N ALA A 137 -2.88 6.66 8.64
CA ALA A 137 -4.23 7.17 8.40
C ALA A 137 -4.74 6.75 7.02
N ARG A 138 -3.90 6.89 5.98
CA ARG A 138 -4.26 6.50 4.61
C ARG A 138 -4.54 5.01 4.49
N MET A 139 -3.70 4.16 5.09
CA MET A 139 -3.92 2.70 5.08
C MET A 139 -5.21 2.30 5.82
N ALA A 140 -5.55 3.00 6.91
CA ALA A 140 -6.79 2.77 7.64
C ALA A 140 -8.02 3.14 6.80
N GLN A 141 -7.99 4.27 6.10
CA GLN A 141 -9.06 4.71 5.20
C GLN A 141 -9.23 3.74 4.01
N ALA A 142 -8.13 3.32 3.40
CA ALA A 142 -8.13 2.33 2.33
C ALA A 142 -8.81 1.03 2.77
N ARG A 143 -8.41 0.51 3.94
CA ARG A 143 -9.01 -0.70 4.52
C ARG A 143 -10.50 -0.52 4.74
N GLN A 144 -10.93 0.61 5.32
CA GLN A 144 -12.35 0.87 5.57
C GLN A 144 -13.17 0.81 4.28
N ARG A 145 -12.71 1.43 3.20
CA ARG A 145 -13.37 1.40 1.89
C ARG A 145 -13.40 0.00 1.29
N LEU A 146 -12.28 -0.74 1.35
CA LEU A 146 -12.17 -2.09 0.77
C LEU A 146 -13.02 -3.14 1.51
N THR A 147 -13.30 -2.94 2.80
CA THR A 147 -14.14 -3.85 3.60
C THR A 147 -15.60 -3.44 3.68
N ASP A 148 -16.00 -2.35 3.02
CA ASP A 148 -17.39 -1.87 3.00
C ASP A 148 -18.21 -2.60 1.92
N ALA A 149 -19.13 -3.46 2.34
CA ALA A 149 -19.99 -4.26 1.47
C ALA A 149 -21.02 -3.45 0.66
N GLU A 150 -21.30 -2.20 1.04
CA GLU A 150 -22.18 -1.32 0.27
C GLU A 150 -21.43 -0.57 -0.83
N ARG A 151 -20.09 -0.50 -0.76
CA ARG A 151 -19.25 0.30 -1.67
C ARG A 151 -18.29 -0.51 -2.52
N THR A 152 -17.85 -1.67 -2.04
CA THR A 152 -16.82 -2.49 -2.69
C THR A 152 -17.33 -3.91 -2.89
N ALA A 153 -17.07 -4.47 -4.06
CA ALA A 153 -17.28 -5.89 -4.33
C ALA A 153 -16.15 -6.42 -5.21
N PHE A 154 -15.60 -7.59 -4.85
CA PHE A 154 -14.59 -8.28 -5.63
C PHE A 154 -15.23 -9.42 -6.44
N PHE A 155 -14.94 -9.48 -7.73
CA PHE A 155 -15.42 -10.54 -8.62
C PHE A 155 -14.24 -11.38 -9.10
N PHE A 156 -14.35 -12.69 -8.99
CA PHE A 156 -13.37 -13.61 -9.56
C PHE A 156 -13.82 -14.06 -10.94
N VAL A 157 -12.89 -14.13 -11.88
CA VAL A 157 -13.16 -14.66 -13.23
C VAL A 157 -12.41 -15.98 -13.37
N THR A 158 -13.10 -17.05 -13.73
CA THR A 158 -12.52 -18.39 -13.88
C THR A 158 -12.95 -19.07 -15.17
N LEU A 159 -12.14 -20.04 -15.58
CA LEU A 159 -12.55 -21.03 -16.56
C LEU A 159 -13.17 -22.25 -15.85
N PRO A 160 -14.02 -23.04 -16.54
CA PRO A 160 -14.73 -24.18 -15.97
C PRO A 160 -13.87 -25.45 -15.85
N GLU A 161 -12.59 -25.33 -15.46
CA GLU A 161 -11.74 -26.47 -15.14
C GLU A 161 -11.44 -26.59 -13.65
N ALA A 162 -11.16 -27.82 -13.20
CA ALA A 162 -10.98 -28.15 -11.79
C ALA A 162 -9.85 -27.35 -11.12
N LEU A 163 -8.74 -27.10 -11.83
CA LEU A 163 -7.59 -26.40 -11.27
C LEU A 163 -7.86 -24.90 -11.03
N PRO A 164 -8.31 -24.10 -12.01
CA PRO A 164 -8.72 -22.70 -11.80
C PRO A 164 -9.76 -22.55 -10.67
N ILE A 165 -10.78 -23.41 -10.65
CA ILE A 165 -11.82 -23.39 -9.60
C ILE A 165 -11.20 -23.63 -8.22
N ALA A 166 -10.34 -24.64 -8.07
CA ALA A 166 -9.69 -24.94 -6.80
C ALA A 166 -8.79 -23.78 -6.31
N VAL A 167 -8.09 -23.12 -7.24
CA VAL A 167 -7.28 -21.94 -6.93
C VAL A 167 -8.18 -20.82 -6.42
N ILE A 168 -9.20 -20.41 -7.16
CA ILE A 168 -10.07 -19.28 -6.78
C ILE A 168 -10.83 -19.56 -5.49
N THR A 169 -11.31 -20.79 -5.28
CA THR A 169 -11.96 -21.20 -4.02
C THR A 169 -11.07 -20.94 -2.80
N ARG A 170 -9.76 -21.23 -2.91
CA ARG A 170 -8.80 -20.93 -1.84
C ARG A 170 -8.63 -19.42 -1.63
N PHE A 171 -8.63 -18.63 -2.71
CA PHE A 171 -8.49 -17.17 -2.62
C PHE A 171 -9.73 -16.51 -2.02
N ILE A 172 -10.94 -16.97 -2.36
CA ILE A 172 -12.19 -16.49 -1.77
C ILE A 172 -12.13 -16.60 -0.24
N GLY A 173 -11.64 -17.72 0.29
CA GLY A 173 -11.42 -17.89 1.74
C GLY A 173 -10.56 -16.78 2.35
N TRP A 174 -9.48 -16.38 1.69
CA TRP A 174 -8.63 -15.28 2.17
C TRP A 174 -9.35 -13.94 2.14
N PHE A 175 -10.15 -13.64 1.11
CA PHE A 175 -10.91 -12.40 1.05
C PHE A 175 -11.91 -12.30 2.20
N HIS A 176 -12.55 -13.40 2.56
CA HIS A 176 -13.39 -13.48 3.76
C HIS A 176 -12.60 -13.24 5.04
N ASP A 177 -11.40 -13.83 5.19
CA ASP A 177 -10.53 -13.59 6.36
C ASP A 177 -10.11 -12.12 6.50
N PHE A 178 -9.99 -11.40 5.37
CA PHE A 178 -9.69 -9.97 5.34
C PHE A 178 -10.94 -9.07 5.44
N GLY A 179 -12.15 -9.65 5.46
CA GLY A 179 -13.41 -8.91 5.52
C GLY A 179 -13.76 -8.17 4.22
N ILE A 180 -13.26 -8.64 3.08
CA ILE A 180 -13.52 -8.02 1.79
C ILE A 180 -14.73 -8.68 1.13
N PRO A 181 -15.73 -7.89 0.70
CA PRO A 181 -16.93 -8.41 0.07
C PRO A 181 -16.61 -9.08 -1.26
N VAL A 182 -17.02 -10.34 -1.41
CA VAL A 182 -16.96 -11.08 -2.68
C VAL A 182 -18.33 -10.98 -3.35
N GLY A 183 -18.40 -10.34 -4.51
CA GLY A 183 -19.63 -10.13 -5.26
C GLY A 183 -20.05 -11.34 -6.09
N GLY A 184 -19.10 -12.19 -6.48
CA GLY A 184 -19.40 -13.42 -7.22
C GLY A 184 -18.19 -14.00 -7.96
N VAL A 185 -18.48 -15.07 -8.71
CA VAL A 185 -17.56 -15.71 -9.65
C VAL A 185 -18.21 -15.71 -11.03
N VAL A 186 -17.45 -15.31 -12.04
CA VAL A 186 -17.82 -15.29 -13.46
C VAL A 186 -17.10 -16.41 -14.19
#